data_AF-V5H3J6-F1
#
_entry.id   AF-V5H3J6-F1
#
_cell.length_a   1.000
_cell.length_b   1.000
_cell.length_c   1.000
_cell.angle_alpha   90.00
_cell.angle_beta   90.00
_cell.angle_gamma   90.00
#
_symmetry.space_group_name_H-M   'P 1'
#
loop_
_entity.id
_entity.type
_entity.pdbx_description
1 polymer ?
#
loop_
_entity_poly.entity_id
_entity_poly.type
_entity_poly.pdbx_seq_one_letter_code
_entity_poly.pdbx_strand_id
1 'polypeptide(L)'
;SKGSEVALNKLQEVFPALEIISVSGNYCTDKKPAALNWIEGRGKSVVCEATIPAKVVKEVLKTNTHALVDVNITKNLIGSAMAGSVGGFNAQAANIVTAIFIATGQDPAQNVTSSNCLTILEATGENGDDLYISCTMPSIEIGTVGGGTVLEAQGSMLDLLGVRGASAETPGAHACTLARVVCGTVMAGELSLLSALAAGHLVRSHMRHNRSSININMGQGGSLGHRHSVSPHSNGHLAVSPHV
;
A
#
# COMPACT_ATOMS: atom_id res chain seq x y z
N SER A 1 2.52 19.04 -15.61
CA SER A 1 2.80 18.96 -17.06
C SER A 1 2.49 20.26 -17.78
N LYS A 2 1.22 20.67 -17.96
CA LYS A 2 0.90 21.94 -18.68
C LYS A 2 1.62 23.17 -18.13
N GLY A 3 1.64 23.35 -16.80
CA GLY A 3 2.39 24.45 -16.18
C GLY A 3 3.90 24.35 -16.40
N SER A 4 4.47 23.14 -16.32
CA SER A 4 5.90 22.87 -16.57
C SER A 4 6.29 23.20 -18.01
N GLU A 5 5.47 22.85 -18.99
CA GLU A 5 5.70 23.15 -20.40
C GLU A 5 5.75 24.67 -20.66
N VAL A 6 4.80 25.42 -20.11
CA VAL A 6 4.81 26.89 -20.21
C VAL A 6 6.06 27.48 -19.54
N ALA A 7 6.43 26.98 -18.36
CA ALA A 7 7.62 27.45 -17.65
C ALA A 7 8.92 27.15 -18.43
N LEU A 8 9.03 25.97 -19.02
CA LEU A 8 10.18 25.57 -19.85
C LEU A 8 10.28 26.43 -21.12
N ASN A 9 9.15 26.69 -21.80
CA ASN A 9 9.11 27.58 -22.96
C ASN A 9 9.58 28.99 -22.58
N LYS A 10 9.14 29.50 -21.42
CA LYS A 10 9.61 30.80 -20.92
C LYS A 10 11.10 30.81 -20.57
N LEU A 11 11.61 29.69 -20.09
CA LEU A 11 13.04 29.52 -19.79
C LEU A 11 13.89 29.53 -21.07
N GLN A 12 13.40 28.96 -22.18
CA GLN A 12 14.07 29.02 -23.48
C GLN A 12 14.16 30.45 -24.04
N GLU A 13 13.21 31.32 -23.76
CA GLU A 13 13.32 32.75 -24.14
C GLU A 13 14.50 33.44 -23.43
N VAL A 14 14.81 33.04 -22.19
CA VAL A 14 15.94 33.58 -21.40
C VAL A 14 17.25 32.91 -21.76
N PHE A 15 17.21 31.60 -22.06
CA PHE A 15 18.35 30.78 -22.43
C PHE A 15 18.10 30.13 -23.80
N PRO A 16 18.33 30.83 -24.92
CA PRO A 16 18.01 30.32 -26.26
C PRO A 16 18.77 29.05 -26.68
N ALA A 17 19.88 28.76 -26.02
CA ALA A 17 20.64 27.53 -26.22
C ALA A 17 20.09 26.31 -25.44
N LEU A 18 19.09 26.50 -24.57
CA LEU A 18 18.48 25.43 -23.80
C LEU A 18 17.63 24.53 -24.71
N GLU A 19 17.93 23.25 -24.71
CA GLU A 19 17.16 22.22 -25.41
C GLU A 19 16.26 21.46 -24.43
N ILE A 20 14.96 21.39 -24.71
CA ILE A 20 14.02 20.58 -23.94
C ILE A 20 13.95 19.18 -24.56
N ILE A 21 14.65 18.22 -23.96
CA ILE A 21 14.63 16.82 -24.42
C ILE A 21 13.30 16.13 -24.07
N SER A 22 12.80 16.34 -22.84
CA SER A 22 11.54 15.78 -22.36
C SER A 22 10.99 16.61 -21.21
N VAL A 23 9.66 16.76 -21.15
CA VAL A 23 8.97 17.38 -20.00
C VAL A 23 9.04 16.53 -18.72
N SER A 24 9.34 15.24 -18.86
CA SER A 24 9.51 14.30 -17.75
C SER A 24 10.81 13.52 -17.92
N GLY A 25 11.85 13.94 -17.20
CA GLY A 25 13.15 13.27 -17.15
C GLY A 25 13.25 12.22 -16.04
N ASN A 26 12.12 11.64 -15.61
CA ASN A 26 12.01 10.74 -14.45
C ASN A 26 12.43 11.35 -13.09
N TYR A 27 12.70 12.66 -13.00
CA TYR A 27 12.97 13.35 -11.73
C TYR A 27 11.69 13.79 -10.99
N CYS A 28 10.53 13.27 -11.39
CA CYS A 28 9.25 13.57 -10.75
C CYS A 28 9.06 12.87 -9.40
N THR A 29 9.19 11.56 -9.18
CA THR A 29 9.23 10.39 -10.10
C THR A 29 7.83 9.76 -10.19
N ASP A 30 7.23 9.64 -11.37
CA ASP A 30 5.87 9.11 -11.53
C ASP A 30 5.81 7.60 -11.72
N LYS A 31 5.12 6.86 -10.84
CA LYS A 31 4.86 5.40 -10.98
C LYS A 31 6.13 4.52 -11.02
N LYS A 32 7.27 5.03 -10.55
CA LYS A 32 8.49 4.25 -10.34
C LYS A 32 8.99 4.46 -8.90
N PRO A 33 9.62 3.45 -8.28
CA PRO A 33 10.22 3.62 -6.98
C PRO A 33 11.37 4.63 -7.06
N ALA A 34 11.38 5.61 -6.17
CA ALA A 34 12.42 6.62 -6.10
C ALA A 34 12.56 7.17 -4.68
N ALA A 35 13.81 7.24 -4.19
CA ALA A 35 14.13 7.84 -2.90
C ALA A 35 13.69 9.31 -2.81
N LEU A 36 13.69 10.03 -3.93
CA LEU A 36 13.22 11.41 -4.00
C LEU A 36 11.79 11.57 -3.48
N ASN A 37 10.87 10.69 -3.92
CA ASN A 37 9.48 10.73 -3.46
C ASN A 37 9.34 10.40 -1.97
N TRP A 38 10.24 9.57 -1.43
CA TRP A 38 10.28 9.21 -0.02
C TRP A 38 10.77 10.38 0.86
N ILE A 39 11.81 11.09 0.40
CA ILE A 39 12.50 12.13 1.16
C ILE A 39 11.79 13.49 1.03
N GLU A 40 11.51 13.91 -0.20
CA GLU A 40 10.94 15.23 -0.50
C GLU A 40 9.40 15.21 -0.55
N GLY A 41 8.81 14.01 -0.57
CA GLY A 41 7.37 13.81 -0.71
C GLY A 41 6.86 14.00 -2.15
N ARG A 42 5.63 13.55 -2.39
CA ARG A 42 4.94 13.74 -3.68
C ARG A 42 3.43 13.60 -3.54
N GLY A 43 2.67 14.62 -3.95
CA GLY A 43 1.23 14.62 -3.71
C GLY A 43 0.90 15.07 -2.29
N LYS A 44 0.40 14.17 -1.44
CA LYS A 44 0.06 14.45 -0.03
C LYS A 44 0.97 13.65 0.90
N SER A 45 1.67 14.36 1.78
CA SER A 45 2.39 13.78 2.92
C SER A 45 1.46 13.74 4.12
N VAL A 46 1.21 12.55 4.66
CA VAL A 46 0.21 12.33 5.71
C VAL A 46 0.81 11.48 6.82
N VAL A 47 0.55 11.86 8.07
CA VAL A 47 0.79 11.05 9.26
C VAL A 47 -0.55 10.74 9.93
N CYS A 48 -0.71 9.51 10.41
CA CYS A 48 -1.84 9.09 11.23
C CYS A 48 -1.28 8.35 12.46
N GLU A 49 -1.89 8.57 13.62
CA GLU A 49 -1.47 7.93 14.87
C GLU A 49 -2.67 7.57 15.74
N ALA A 50 -2.49 6.59 16.62
CA ALA A 50 -3.47 6.20 17.63
C ALA A 50 -2.78 5.54 18.82
N THR A 51 -3.42 5.63 19.99
CA THR A 51 -3.11 4.81 21.16
C THR A 51 -4.20 3.78 21.36
N ILE A 52 -3.83 2.50 21.35
CA ILE A 52 -4.73 1.35 21.49
C ILE A 52 -4.62 0.82 22.93
N PRO A 53 -5.70 0.85 23.72
CA PRO A 53 -5.67 0.36 25.09
C PRO A 53 -5.27 -1.13 25.16
N ALA A 54 -4.51 -1.50 26.18
CA ALA A 54 -4.03 -2.88 26.41
C ALA A 54 -5.16 -3.92 26.34
N LYS A 55 -6.34 -3.57 26.89
CA LYS A 55 -7.54 -4.40 26.83
C LYS A 55 -7.96 -4.70 25.39
N VAL A 56 -7.94 -3.70 24.50
CA VAL A 56 -8.28 -3.85 23.09
C VAL A 56 -7.22 -4.68 22.36
N VAL A 57 -5.93 -4.47 22.65
CA VAL A 57 -4.84 -5.29 22.10
C VAL A 57 -5.06 -6.77 22.45
N LYS A 58 -5.40 -7.06 23.71
CA LYS A 58 -5.64 -8.43 24.16
C LYS A 58 -6.94 -9.03 23.60
N GLU A 59 -8.05 -8.31 23.71
CA GLU A 59 -9.38 -8.83 23.41
C GLU A 59 -9.74 -8.79 21.93
N VAL A 60 -9.24 -7.82 21.15
CA VAL A 60 -9.57 -7.70 19.73
C VAL A 60 -8.43 -8.21 18.87
N LEU A 61 -7.21 -7.73 19.12
CA LEU A 61 -6.03 -8.08 18.32
C LEU A 61 -5.45 -9.46 18.68
N LYS A 62 -5.90 -10.04 19.81
CA LYS A 62 -5.52 -11.38 20.28
C LYS A 62 -4.00 -11.56 20.45
N THR A 63 -3.33 -10.49 20.90
CA THR A 63 -1.89 -10.44 21.13
C THR A 63 -1.59 -9.58 22.37
N ASN A 64 -0.34 -9.18 22.56
CA ASN A 64 0.08 -8.18 23.54
C ASN A 64 0.95 -7.11 22.88
N THR A 65 1.08 -5.95 23.54
CA THR A 65 1.78 -4.77 23.04
C THR A 65 3.26 -5.05 22.74
N HIS A 66 3.98 -5.70 23.66
CA HIS A 66 5.40 -6.00 23.47
C HIS A 66 5.64 -6.90 22.25
N ALA A 67 4.84 -7.94 22.06
CA ALA A 67 4.94 -8.81 20.88
C ALA A 67 4.68 -8.05 19.57
N LEU A 68 3.77 -7.08 19.56
CA LEU A 68 3.52 -6.22 18.40
C LEU A 68 4.71 -5.29 18.10
N VAL A 69 5.28 -4.68 19.14
CA VAL A 69 6.47 -3.84 19.02
C VAL A 69 7.66 -4.65 18.49
N ASP A 70 7.92 -5.83 19.05
CA ASP A 70 9.00 -6.73 18.62
C ASP A 70 8.83 -7.14 17.14
N VAL A 71 7.62 -7.52 16.73
CA VAL A 71 7.34 -7.85 15.33
C VAL A 71 7.53 -6.64 14.42
N ASN A 72 7.08 -5.44 14.82
CA ASN A 72 7.28 -4.24 14.00
C ASN A 72 8.77 -3.91 13.82
N ILE A 73 9.55 -3.93 14.90
CA ILE A 73 10.99 -3.65 14.85
C ILE A 73 11.70 -4.68 13.97
N THR A 74 11.48 -5.97 14.23
CA THR A 74 12.20 -7.03 13.52
C THR A 74 11.79 -7.15 12.06
N LYS A 75 10.50 -6.98 11.73
CA LYS A 75 9.97 -7.09 10.36
C LYS A 75 10.07 -5.78 9.58
N ASN A 76 9.36 -4.76 10.03
CA ASN A 76 9.12 -3.56 9.24
C ASN A 76 10.33 -2.62 9.23
N LEU A 77 11.16 -2.65 10.27
CA LEU A 77 12.38 -1.85 10.34
C LEU A 77 13.62 -2.66 9.92
N ILE A 78 14.05 -3.61 10.75
CA ILE A 78 15.28 -4.39 10.52
C ILE A 78 15.14 -5.23 9.24
N GLY A 79 14.05 -5.98 9.09
CA GLY A 79 13.81 -6.80 7.90
C GLY A 79 13.82 -5.99 6.61
N SER A 80 13.11 -4.86 6.56
CA SER A 80 13.11 -3.97 5.40
C SER A 80 14.47 -3.33 5.14
N ALA A 81 15.22 -2.96 6.19
CA ALA A 81 16.59 -2.45 6.06
C ALA A 81 17.52 -3.50 5.45
N MET A 82 17.46 -4.74 5.95
CA MET A 82 18.25 -5.86 5.40
C MET A 82 17.90 -6.18 3.95
N ALA A 83 16.64 -5.94 3.54
CA ALA A 83 16.18 -6.12 2.16
C ALA A 83 16.55 -4.96 1.23
N GLY A 84 17.18 -3.88 1.71
CA GLY A 84 17.50 -2.70 0.90
C GLY A 84 16.26 -1.90 0.46
N SER A 85 15.17 -1.97 1.25
CA SER A 85 13.93 -1.25 0.95
C SER A 85 14.08 0.26 1.12
N VAL A 86 13.49 1.03 0.20
CA VAL A 86 13.34 2.49 0.31
C VAL A 86 11.85 2.82 0.31
N GLY A 87 11.36 3.33 1.44
CA GLY A 87 9.94 3.68 1.64
C GLY A 87 9.01 2.52 1.98
N GLY A 88 9.48 1.27 1.91
CA GLY A 88 8.71 0.08 2.28
C GLY A 88 8.97 -0.41 3.70
N PHE A 89 8.78 0.46 4.71
CA PHE A 89 8.96 0.14 6.14
C PHE A 89 7.62 -0.15 6.82
N ASN A 90 6.83 -1.03 6.21
CA ASN A 90 5.47 -1.36 6.58
C ASN A 90 5.14 -2.83 6.28
N ALA A 91 3.98 -3.30 6.72
CA ALA A 91 3.54 -4.67 6.52
C ALA A 91 2.82 -4.89 5.18
N GLN A 92 1.84 -4.04 4.86
CA GLN A 92 0.96 -4.20 3.71
C GLN A 92 0.28 -2.91 3.23
N ALA A 93 0.90 -1.73 3.37
CA ALA A 93 0.27 -0.46 2.98
C ALA A 93 -0.24 -0.49 1.52
N ALA A 94 0.51 -1.12 0.61
CA ALA A 94 0.15 -1.30 -0.79
C ALA A 94 -1.20 -2.02 -1.00
N ASN A 95 -1.56 -2.99 -0.16
CA ASN A 95 -2.84 -3.69 -0.26
C ASN A 95 -4.01 -2.74 -0.05
N ILE A 96 -3.93 -1.94 1.02
CA ILE A 96 -4.98 -1.00 1.40
C ILE A 96 -5.07 0.16 0.41
N VAL A 97 -3.93 0.73 0.02
CA VAL A 97 -3.85 1.80 -0.99
C VAL A 97 -4.50 1.33 -2.29
N THR A 98 -4.11 0.16 -2.80
CA THR A 98 -4.65 -0.38 -4.06
C THR A 98 -6.17 -0.59 -3.98
N ALA A 99 -6.67 -1.17 -2.88
CA ALA A 99 -8.10 -1.41 -2.70
C ALA A 99 -8.91 -0.11 -2.74
N ILE A 100 -8.47 0.92 -1.99
CA ILE A 100 -9.14 2.22 -1.97
C ILE A 100 -9.00 2.91 -3.34
N PHE A 101 -7.84 2.83 -3.97
CA PHE A 101 -7.58 3.47 -5.26
C PHE A 101 -8.52 2.95 -6.35
N ILE A 102 -8.67 1.63 -6.44
CA ILE A 102 -9.59 1.00 -7.39
C ILE A 102 -11.04 1.39 -7.08
N ALA A 103 -11.44 1.32 -5.80
CA ALA A 103 -12.81 1.64 -5.38
C ALA A 103 -13.19 3.10 -5.64
N THR A 104 -12.25 4.03 -5.48
CA THR A 104 -12.50 5.48 -5.55
C THR A 104 -12.03 6.12 -6.85
N GLY A 105 -11.64 5.33 -7.85
CA GLY A 105 -11.33 5.83 -9.20
C GLY A 105 -10.01 6.57 -9.33
N GLN A 106 -9.04 6.25 -8.47
CA GLN A 106 -7.67 6.74 -8.55
C GLN A 106 -6.89 5.97 -9.61
N ASP A 107 -5.64 6.36 -9.88
CA ASP A 107 -4.74 5.64 -10.78
C ASP A 107 -4.01 4.52 -10.02
N PRO A 108 -4.35 3.22 -10.23
CA PRO A 108 -3.76 2.13 -9.44
C PRO A 108 -2.26 1.95 -9.69
N ALA A 109 -1.72 2.44 -10.82
CA ALA A 109 -0.29 2.37 -11.08
C ALA A 109 0.51 3.30 -10.15
N GLN A 110 -0.12 4.35 -9.60
CA GLN A 110 0.48 5.20 -8.58
C GLN A 110 0.60 4.50 -7.22
N ASN A 111 0.11 3.27 -7.05
CA ASN A 111 0.39 2.48 -5.84
C ASN A 111 1.90 2.32 -5.60
N VAL A 112 2.72 2.29 -6.66
CA VAL A 112 4.19 2.21 -6.57
C VAL A 112 4.78 3.30 -5.68
N THR A 113 4.19 4.50 -5.71
CA THR A 113 4.64 5.70 -5.01
C THR A 113 3.77 6.00 -3.80
N SER A 114 2.45 5.82 -3.92
CA SER A 114 1.47 6.09 -2.86
C SER A 114 1.51 5.09 -1.70
N SER A 115 2.15 3.92 -1.87
CA SER A 115 2.29 2.92 -0.80
C SER A 115 3.54 3.06 0.06
N ASN A 116 4.38 4.06 -0.22
CA ASN A 116 5.46 4.45 0.68
C ASN A 116 4.90 4.72 2.08
N CYS A 117 5.35 3.95 3.06
CA CYS A 117 4.84 4.01 4.43
C CYS A 117 5.90 3.54 5.42
N LEU A 118 6.06 4.31 6.50
CA LEU A 118 6.78 3.92 7.71
C LEU A 118 5.77 3.69 8.83
N THR A 119 5.79 2.47 9.38
CA THR A 119 4.96 2.06 10.50
C THR A 119 5.81 1.99 11.77
N ILE A 120 5.46 2.75 12.80
CA ILE A 120 6.12 2.76 14.11
C ILE A 120 5.15 2.31 15.19
N LEU A 121 5.59 1.41 16.05
CA LEU A 121 4.85 0.92 17.20
C LEU A 121 5.71 1.10 18.46
N GLU A 122 5.10 1.59 19.54
CA GLU A 122 5.76 1.80 20.83
C GLU A 122 4.85 1.36 21.98
N ALA A 123 5.45 0.86 23.05
CA ALA A 123 4.76 0.64 24.31
C ALA A 123 4.55 1.98 25.03
N THR A 124 3.35 2.23 25.54
CA THR A 124 2.98 3.49 26.19
C THR A 124 2.04 3.25 27.38
N GLY A 125 1.62 4.32 28.05
CA GLY A 125 0.81 4.29 29.27
C GLY A 125 1.64 4.01 30.53
N GLU A 126 1.01 4.12 31.71
CA GLU A 126 1.68 4.01 33.01
C GLU A 126 2.41 2.67 33.21
N ASN A 127 1.81 1.58 32.73
CA ASN A 127 2.36 0.23 32.87
C ASN A 127 3.14 -0.25 31.62
N GLY A 128 3.19 0.57 30.55
CA GLY A 128 3.79 0.16 29.28
C GLY A 128 2.97 -0.86 28.48
N ASP A 129 1.71 -1.09 28.86
CA ASP A 129 0.85 -2.10 28.23
C ASP A 129 -0.02 -1.56 27.09
N ASP A 130 -0.19 -0.24 26.97
CA ASP A 130 -0.92 0.36 25.86
C ASP A 130 -0.02 0.45 24.63
N LEU A 131 -0.62 0.36 23.44
CA LEU A 131 0.14 0.40 22.19
C LEU A 131 -0.04 1.75 21.49
N TYR A 132 1.04 2.50 21.34
CA TYR A 132 1.10 3.59 20.36
C TYR A 132 1.41 3.02 18.98
N ILE A 133 0.71 3.50 17.96
CA ILE A 133 0.98 3.20 16.56
C ILE A 133 0.93 4.48 15.74
N SER A 134 1.85 4.61 14.78
CA SER A 134 1.77 5.62 13.73
C SER A 134 2.12 5.06 12.35
N CYS A 135 1.53 5.67 11.32
CA CYS A 135 1.84 5.43 9.91
C CYS A 135 2.14 6.77 9.25
N THR A 136 3.32 6.87 8.62
CA THR A 136 3.75 8.06 7.87
C THR A 136 3.88 7.73 6.40
N MET A 137 3.11 8.41 5.57
CA MET A 137 3.03 8.20 4.12
C MET A 137 3.35 9.51 3.38
N PRO A 138 4.59 9.72 2.92
CA PRO A 138 5.04 11.01 2.40
C PRO A 138 4.63 11.28 0.95
N SER A 139 4.10 10.28 0.23
CA SER A 139 3.91 10.38 -1.22
C SER A 139 2.57 9.87 -1.75
N ILE A 140 1.46 10.14 -1.04
CA ILE A 140 0.12 9.74 -1.49
C ILE A 140 -0.33 10.64 -2.65
N GLU A 141 -0.38 10.07 -3.85
CA GLU A 141 -0.94 10.72 -5.03
C GLU A 141 -2.41 10.38 -5.17
N ILE A 142 -3.27 11.38 -4.97
CA ILE A 142 -4.70 11.16 -4.89
C ILE A 142 -5.49 12.39 -5.32
N GLY A 143 -6.70 12.18 -5.84
CA GLY A 143 -7.59 13.24 -6.28
C GLY A 143 -9.07 12.87 -6.16
N THR A 144 -9.92 13.89 -6.15
CA THR A 144 -11.39 13.72 -6.07
C THR A 144 -12.11 14.28 -7.29
N VAL A 145 -11.34 14.76 -8.28
CA VAL A 145 -11.80 15.32 -9.55
C VAL A 145 -10.88 14.82 -10.67
N GLY A 146 -11.46 14.38 -11.78
CA GLY A 146 -10.74 13.95 -12.98
C GLY A 146 -10.35 12.47 -12.98
N GLY A 147 -9.82 11.99 -14.10
CA GLY A 147 -9.46 10.57 -14.24
C GLY A 147 -10.66 9.64 -14.04
N GLY A 148 -10.49 8.57 -13.25
CA GLY A 148 -11.54 7.60 -12.97
C GLY A 148 -12.61 8.09 -11.98
N THR A 149 -12.40 9.22 -11.29
CA THR A 149 -13.35 9.71 -10.27
C THR A 149 -14.65 10.24 -10.86
N VAL A 150 -14.71 10.41 -12.19
CA VAL A 150 -15.91 10.88 -12.90
C VAL A 150 -16.90 9.76 -13.19
N LEU A 151 -16.47 8.50 -13.05
CA LEU A 151 -17.32 7.33 -13.28
C LEU A 151 -18.27 7.16 -12.10
N GLU A 152 -19.54 6.85 -12.36
CA GLU A 152 -20.59 6.84 -11.31
C GLU A 152 -20.34 5.83 -10.19
N ALA A 153 -19.81 4.63 -10.49
CA ALA A 153 -19.52 3.64 -9.46
C ALA A 153 -18.44 4.13 -8.49
N GLN A 154 -17.34 4.67 -9.01
CA GLN A 154 -16.23 5.22 -8.22
C GLN A 154 -16.65 6.52 -7.53
N GLY A 155 -17.44 7.36 -8.20
CA GLY A 155 -18.05 8.55 -7.65
C GLY A 155 -18.92 8.24 -6.42
N SER A 156 -19.70 7.17 -6.47
CA SER A 156 -20.54 6.73 -5.34
C SER A 156 -19.71 6.34 -4.11
N MET A 157 -18.50 5.78 -4.30
CA MET A 157 -17.59 5.50 -3.18
C MET A 157 -16.97 6.79 -2.61
N LEU A 158 -16.73 7.80 -3.45
CA LEU A 158 -16.30 9.13 -2.99
C LEU A 158 -17.44 9.87 -2.26
N ASP A 159 -18.69 9.68 -2.68
CA ASP A 159 -19.88 10.20 -1.99
C ASP A 159 -20.04 9.56 -0.61
N LEU A 160 -19.84 8.24 -0.49
CA LEU A 160 -19.84 7.53 0.79
C LEU A 160 -18.82 8.12 1.78
N LEU A 161 -17.67 8.55 1.28
CA LEU A 161 -16.61 9.19 2.06
C LEU A 161 -16.82 10.70 2.23
N GLY A 162 -17.85 11.29 1.63
CA GLY A 162 -18.15 12.72 1.70
C GLY A 162 -17.14 13.63 0.99
N VAL A 163 -16.45 13.12 -0.03
CA VAL A 163 -15.32 13.81 -0.70
C VAL A 163 -15.44 13.85 -2.22
N ARG A 164 -16.60 13.53 -2.82
CA ARG A 164 -16.76 13.62 -4.28
C ARG A 164 -16.59 15.06 -4.77
N GLY A 165 -15.91 15.21 -5.91
CA GLY A 165 -15.76 16.49 -6.58
C GLY A 165 -14.81 17.46 -5.88
N ALA A 166 -14.84 18.71 -6.36
CA ALA A 166 -14.09 19.80 -5.76
C ALA A 166 -14.81 20.30 -4.51
N SER A 167 -14.06 20.60 -3.45
CA SER A 167 -14.62 21.32 -2.31
C SER A 167 -14.95 22.76 -2.72
N ALA A 168 -16.18 23.19 -2.45
CA ALA A 168 -16.65 24.54 -2.75
C ALA A 168 -16.00 25.60 -1.83
N GLU A 169 -15.72 25.23 -0.58
CA GLU A 169 -15.20 26.14 0.44
C GLU A 169 -13.68 26.28 0.38
N THR A 170 -12.96 25.17 0.26
CA THR A 170 -11.49 25.16 0.31
C THR A 170 -10.92 24.24 -0.77
N PRO A 171 -10.37 24.79 -1.87
CA PRO A 171 -9.78 24.00 -2.94
C PRO A 171 -8.78 22.95 -2.42
N GLY A 172 -9.02 21.69 -2.79
CA GLY A 172 -8.18 20.56 -2.38
C GLY A 172 -8.55 19.89 -1.05
N ALA A 173 -9.49 20.45 -0.26
CA ALA A 173 -9.87 19.87 1.04
C ALA A 173 -10.39 18.43 0.93
N HIS A 174 -11.22 18.13 -0.07
CA HIS A 174 -11.71 16.76 -0.32
C HIS A 174 -10.58 15.76 -0.58
N ALA A 175 -9.59 16.13 -1.41
CA ALA A 175 -8.43 15.28 -1.68
C ALA A 175 -7.55 15.09 -0.43
N CYS A 176 -7.41 16.13 0.40
CA CYS A 176 -6.71 16.01 1.69
C CYS A 176 -7.46 15.07 2.65
N THR A 177 -8.79 15.15 2.73
CA THR A 177 -9.60 14.23 3.53
C THR A 177 -9.47 12.80 3.04
N LEU A 178 -9.53 12.57 1.72
CA LEU A 178 -9.34 11.24 1.15
C LEU A 178 -7.93 10.68 1.46
N ALA A 179 -6.88 11.50 1.40
CA ALA A 179 -5.53 11.09 1.78
C ALA A 179 -5.43 10.68 3.27
N ARG A 180 -6.14 11.39 4.17
CA ARG A 180 -6.24 11.02 5.59
C ARG A 180 -6.98 9.70 5.78
N VAL A 181 -8.08 9.47 5.04
CA VAL A 181 -8.81 8.19 5.04
C VAL A 181 -7.90 7.05 4.59
N VAL A 182 -7.12 7.24 3.53
CA VAL A 182 -6.13 6.24 3.07
C VAL A 182 -5.12 5.92 4.18
N CYS A 183 -4.47 6.93 4.77
CA CYS A 183 -3.46 6.71 5.80
C CYS A 183 -4.04 6.05 7.06
N GLY A 184 -5.22 6.48 7.52
CA GLY A 184 -5.90 5.85 8.66
C GLY A 184 -6.33 4.41 8.39
N THR A 185 -6.77 4.11 7.16
CA THR A 185 -7.14 2.73 6.78
C THR A 185 -5.89 1.85 6.64
N VAL A 186 -4.78 2.41 6.15
CA VAL A 186 -3.47 1.73 6.13
C VAL A 186 -3.08 1.37 7.56
N MET A 187 -3.13 2.31 8.50
CA MET A 187 -2.83 2.06 9.91
C MET A 187 -3.70 0.95 10.52
N ALA A 188 -4.99 0.93 10.21
CA ALA A 188 -5.88 -0.15 10.64
C ALA A 188 -5.48 -1.52 10.03
N GLY A 189 -5.11 -1.55 8.75
CA GLY A 189 -4.61 -2.73 8.07
C GLY A 189 -3.27 -3.23 8.62
N GLU A 190 -2.36 -2.31 8.94
CA GLU A 190 -1.06 -2.60 9.58
C GLU A 190 -1.28 -3.24 10.95
N LEU A 191 -2.11 -2.61 11.80
CA LEU A 191 -2.42 -3.10 13.13
C LEU A 191 -2.98 -4.52 13.09
N SER A 192 -3.92 -4.80 12.18
CA SER A 192 -4.52 -6.11 12.01
C SER A 192 -3.52 -7.19 11.56
N LEU A 193 -2.71 -6.90 10.53
CA LEU A 193 -1.76 -7.88 10.00
C LEU A 193 -0.60 -8.15 10.95
N LEU A 194 -0.03 -7.11 11.56
CA LEU A 194 1.03 -7.27 12.56
C LEU A 194 0.53 -8.09 13.76
N SER A 195 -0.73 -7.91 14.16
CA SER A 195 -1.35 -8.71 15.22
C SER A 195 -1.50 -10.18 14.84
N ALA A 196 -1.94 -10.46 13.62
CA ALA A 196 -2.04 -11.82 13.11
C ALA A 196 -0.66 -12.51 12.99
N LEU A 197 0.39 -11.76 12.67
CA LEU A 197 1.77 -12.23 12.63
C LEU A 197 2.29 -12.53 14.05
N ALA A 198 2.12 -11.59 14.98
CA ALA A 198 2.56 -11.73 16.36
C ALA A 198 1.88 -12.91 17.08
N ALA A 199 0.59 -13.17 16.80
CA ALA A 199 -0.15 -14.29 17.37
C ALA A 199 0.07 -15.63 16.63
N GLY A 200 0.87 -15.67 15.55
CA GLY A 200 1.07 -16.89 14.74
C GLY A 200 -0.18 -17.34 13.96
N HIS A 201 -1.12 -16.44 13.70
CA HIS A 201 -2.43 -16.75 13.09
C HIS A 201 -2.46 -16.59 11.56
N LEU A 202 -1.41 -16.05 10.93
CA LEU A 202 -1.44 -15.72 9.50
C LEU A 202 -1.78 -16.90 8.59
N VAL A 203 -1.19 -18.08 8.82
CA VAL A 203 -1.46 -19.26 7.99
C VAL A 203 -2.92 -19.73 8.14
N ARG A 204 -3.47 -19.64 9.35
CA ARG A 204 -4.84 -20.10 9.65
C ARG A 204 -5.90 -19.16 9.08
N SER A 205 -5.66 -17.84 9.09
CA SER A 205 -6.57 -16.86 8.49
C SER A 205 -6.57 -16.92 6.96
N HIS A 206 -5.40 -17.06 6.32
CA HIS A 206 -5.30 -17.27 4.88
C HIS A 206 -6.03 -18.54 4.42
N MET A 207 -5.87 -19.66 5.15
CA MET A 207 -6.56 -20.91 4.82
C MET A 207 -8.08 -20.85 5.00
N ARG A 208 -8.60 -19.99 5.88
CA ARG A 208 -10.03 -19.87 6.16
C ARG A 208 -10.76 -18.91 5.21
N HIS A 209 -10.12 -17.82 4.81
CA HIS A 209 -10.78 -16.73 4.09
C HIS A 209 -10.25 -16.50 2.67
N ASN A 210 -8.99 -16.85 2.38
CA ASN A 210 -8.37 -16.64 1.06
C ASN A 210 -8.24 -17.95 0.25
N ARG A 211 -8.51 -19.10 0.88
CA ARG A 211 -8.79 -20.37 0.18
C ARG A 211 -10.18 -20.82 0.61
N SER A 212 -11.18 -20.62 -0.24
CA SER A 212 -12.52 -21.13 0.06
C SER A 212 -12.46 -22.66 0.18
N SER A 213 -13.05 -23.22 1.23
CA SER A 213 -13.31 -24.67 1.33
C SER A 213 -14.18 -25.19 0.17
N ILE A 214 -14.84 -24.29 -0.55
CA ILE A 214 -15.55 -24.52 -1.80
C ILE A 214 -14.60 -25.06 -2.89
N ASN A 215 -13.36 -24.55 -2.98
CA ASN A 215 -12.39 -25.01 -3.97
C ASN A 215 -11.70 -26.34 -3.60
N ILE A 216 -11.82 -26.82 -2.36
CA ILE A 216 -11.15 -28.04 -1.88
C ILE A 216 -12.08 -29.26 -1.99
N ASN A 217 -13.40 -29.08 -1.92
CA ASN A 217 -14.37 -30.18 -1.93
C ASN A 217 -14.80 -30.68 -3.33
N MET A 218 -14.32 -30.09 -4.43
CA MET A 218 -14.62 -30.60 -5.79
C MET A 218 -13.67 -31.71 -6.29
N GLY A 219 -12.69 -32.13 -5.49
CA GLY A 219 -11.66 -33.10 -5.92
C GLY A 219 -11.87 -34.55 -5.50
N GLN A 220 -12.91 -34.90 -4.74
CA GLN A 220 -13.10 -36.26 -4.20
C GLN A 220 -14.53 -36.81 -4.44
N GLY A 221 -14.94 -36.89 -5.70
CA GLY A 221 -16.22 -37.50 -6.08
C GLY A 221 -16.27 -37.87 -7.55
N GLY A 222 -15.53 -38.91 -7.96
CA GLY A 222 -15.55 -39.39 -9.34
C GLY A 222 -14.67 -40.61 -9.58
N SER A 223 -15.05 -41.77 -9.02
CA SER A 223 -14.54 -43.06 -9.47
C SER A 223 -15.39 -43.54 -10.65
N LEU A 224 -14.78 -43.74 -11.82
CA LEU A 224 -15.04 -44.86 -12.74
C LEU A 224 -13.97 -44.85 -13.85
N GLY A 225 -13.40 -46.03 -14.09
CA GLY A 225 -12.10 -46.18 -14.74
C GLY A 225 -12.11 -46.22 -16.25
N HIS A 226 -10.92 -46.05 -16.82
CA HIS A 226 -10.43 -46.91 -17.90
C HIS A 226 -8.89 -46.84 -17.94
N ARG A 227 -8.28 -48.03 -17.98
CA ARG A 227 -6.84 -48.23 -18.18
C ARG A 227 -6.48 -47.86 -19.61
N HIS A 228 -5.43 -47.07 -19.81
CA HIS A 228 -4.52 -47.27 -20.94
C HIS A 228 -3.10 -46.85 -20.55
N SER A 229 -2.20 -47.80 -20.76
CA SER A 229 -0.75 -47.72 -20.61
C SER A 229 -0.09 -47.17 -21.87
N VAL A 230 0.77 -46.15 -21.76
CA VAL A 230 1.92 -45.93 -22.66
C VAL A 230 3.07 -45.28 -21.88
N SER A 231 4.28 -45.75 -22.17
CA SER A 231 5.60 -45.59 -21.56
C SER A 231 6.29 -44.23 -21.80
N PRO A 232 7.42 -43.95 -21.10
CA PRO A 232 8.00 -42.61 -20.97
C PRO A 232 9.09 -42.33 -22.01
N HIS A 233 9.29 -41.08 -22.41
CA HIS A 233 10.58 -40.46 -22.77
C HIS A 233 10.38 -39.02 -23.23
N SER A 234 11.02 -38.05 -22.57
CA SER A 234 12.00 -37.12 -23.17
C SER A 234 12.35 -36.00 -22.20
N ASN A 235 13.66 -35.78 -22.07
CA ASN A 235 14.32 -34.79 -21.24
C ASN A 235 14.03 -33.37 -21.73
N GLY A 236 13.69 -32.48 -20.80
CA GLY A 236 13.72 -31.03 -21.00
C GLY A 236 14.45 -30.36 -19.83
N HIS A 237 15.77 -30.22 -19.96
CA HIS A 237 16.60 -29.38 -19.10
C HIS A 237 16.21 -27.91 -19.34
N LEU A 238 15.76 -27.20 -18.31
CA LEU A 238 15.70 -25.75 -18.29
C LEU A 238 16.70 -25.26 -17.24
N ALA A 239 17.78 -24.68 -17.76
CA ALA A 239 18.87 -24.10 -16.99
C ALA A 239 18.36 -22.89 -16.19
N VAL A 240 18.61 -22.93 -14.88
CA VAL A 240 18.49 -21.78 -13.98
C VAL A 240 19.86 -21.08 -13.99
N SER A 241 19.90 -19.82 -14.42
CA SER A 241 21.09 -18.98 -14.27
C SER A 241 21.05 -18.31 -12.90
N PRO A 242 22.09 -18.47 -12.05
CA PRO A 242 22.20 -17.72 -10.81
C PRO A 242 23.13 -16.53 -11.03
N HIS A 243 22.61 -15.32 -10.90
CA HIS A 243 23.46 -14.15 -10.66
C HIS A 243 23.08 -13.50 -9.33
N VAL A 244 24.13 -13.51 -8.49
CA VAL A 244 24.45 -12.78 -7.27
C VAL A 244 23.71 -11.46 -7.09
#